data_AF-A0A1G3BRZ8-F1
#
_entry.id   AF-A0A1G3BRZ8-F1
#
_cell.length_a   1.000
_cell.length_b   1.000
_cell.length_c   1.000
_cell.angle_alpha   90.00
_cell.angle_beta   90.00
_cell.angle_gamma   90.00
#
_symmetry.space_group_name_H-M   'P 1'
#
loop_
_entity.id
_entity.type
_entity.pdbx_description
1 polymer ?
#
loop_
_entity_poly.entity_id
_entity_poly.type
_entity_poly.pdbx_seq_one_letter_code
_entity_poly.pdbx_strand_id
1 'polypeptide(L)'
;MGIGGIGSLLEKTMNKKGDVMDIAYAMVFIFIGAVVFFISTFSYDKFADQALNTSVINSSNVTKTSIEQGRENTEKFDYIIFVLLIAFVLAIIITGWLVGGNPIFAFIYFIVLVILVAVSAIFSFTWNKLTTTALFGTLVADKFPAIDFILSNFPVFIAIIGFIGLMVMFAKPALQQ
;
A
#
# COMPACT_ATOMS: atom_id res chain seq x y z
N MET A 1 47.99 8.48 20.80
CA MET A 1 46.70 7.98 21.31
C MET A 1 45.59 8.81 20.70
N GLY A 2 44.62 8.17 20.02
CA GLY A 2 43.26 8.71 19.86
C GLY A 2 42.88 9.41 18.55
N ILE A 3 42.83 8.72 17.40
CA ILE A 3 41.96 9.09 16.25
C ILE A 3 41.28 7.83 15.64
N GLY A 4 41.16 6.74 16.40
CA GLY A 4 40.60 5.46 15.91
C GLY A 4 39.11 5.22 16.23
N GLY A 5 38.44 6.16 16.90
CA GLY A 5 37.15 5.90 17.54
C GLY A 5 35.90 6.27 16.74
N ILE A 6 35.97 7.24 15.82
CA ILE A 6 34.76 7.77 15.17
C ILE A 6 34.44 7.01 13.87
N GLY A 7 35.47 6.55 13.14
CA GLY A 7 35.28 5.76 11.92
C GLY A 7 34.58 4.42 12.16
N SER A 8 34.91 3.73 13.26
CA SER A 8 34.33 2.40 13.57
C SER A 8 32.90 2.48 14.13
N LEU A 9 32.46 3.65 14.61
CA LEU A 9 31.09 3.87 15.07
C LEU A 9 30.13 4.15 13.91
N LEU A 10 30.63 4.73 12.79
CA LEU A 10 29.86 4.90 11.56
C LEU A 10 29.77 3.61 10.71
N GLU A 11 30.73 2.70 10.88
CA GLU A 11 30.71 1.41 10.17
C GLU A 11 29.66 0.45 10.74
N LYS A 12 29.32 0.59 12.04
CA LYS A 12 28.33 -0.26 12.73
C LYS A 12 26.87 0.16 12.53
N THR A 13 26.61 1.28 11.83
CA THR A 13 25.24 1.75 11.54
C THR A 13 24.66 1.22 10.24
N MET A 14 25.40 0.43 9.45
CA MET A 14 24.87 -0.23 8.25
C MET A 14 24.63 -1.72 8.47
N ASN A 15 23.78 -2.03 9.45
CA ASN A 15 23.15 -3.35 9.53
C ASN A 15 22.08 -3.42 8.43
N LYS A 16 22.52 -3.74 7.20
CA LYS A 16 21.72 -3.87 5.97
C LYS A 16 20.69 -5.00 6.07
N LYS A 17 19.65 -4.85 6.90
CA LYS A 17 18.57 -5.83 7.11
C LYS A 17 17.20 -5.32 6.63
N GLY A 18 17.17 -4.34 5.73
CA GLY A 18 15.95 -3.74 5.20
C GLY A 18 15.56 -4.32 3.85
N ASP A 19 15.00 -5.51 3.80
CA ASP A 19 14.40 -6.02 2.56
C ASP A 19 13.09 -6.77 2.83
N VAL A 20 13.10 -7.76 3.73
CA VAL A 20 11.89 -8.52 4.08
C VAL A 20 10.81 -7.64 4.73
N MET A 21 11.22 -6.72 5.60
CA MET A 21 10.29 -5.87 6.34
C MET A 21 9.61 -4.81 5.45
N ASP A 22 10.24 -4.45 4.33
CA ASP A 22 9.70 -3.46 3.40
C ASP A 22 8.38 -3.96 2.78
N ILE A 23 8.27 -5.26 2.52
CA ILE A 23 7.02 -5.89 2.04
C ILE A 23 5.93 -5.82 3.11
N ALA A 24 6.29 -6.10 4.36
CA ALA A 24 5.35 -6.02 5.47
C ALA A 24 4.82 -4.58 5.63
N TYR A 25 5.70 -3.59 5.55
CA TYR A 25 5.31 -2.18 5.57
C TYR A 25 4.44 -1.82 4.37
N ALA A 26 4.85 -2.15 3.15
CA ALA A 26 4.07 -1.90 1.95
C ALA A 26 2.65 -2.48 2.06
N MET A 27 2.53 -3.72 2.55
CA MET A 27 1.25 -4.38 2.77
C MET A 27 0.36 -3.58 3.73
N VAL A 28 0.89 -3.18 4.88
CA VAL A 28 0.13 -2.43 5.90
C VAL A 28 -0.26 -1.05 5.37
N PHE A 29 0.66 -0.34 4.72
CA PHE A 29 0.41 0.99 4.17
C PHE A 29 -0.63 0.97 3.04
N ILE A 30 -0.56 0.01 2.12
CA ILE A 30 -1.56 -0.15 1.05
C ILE A 30 -2.93 -0.41 1.66
N PHE A 31 -3.03 -1.33 2.61
CA PHE A 31 -4.30 -1.68 3.23
C PHE A 31 -4.91 -0.51 4.01
N ILE A 32 -4.14 0.13 4.90
CA ILE A 32 -4.62 1.28 5.68
C ILE A 32 -4.97 2.44 4.75
N GLY A 33 -4.14 2.75 3.76
CA GLY A 33 -4.39 3.82 2.80
C GLY A 33 -5.69 3.61 2.03
N ALA A 34 -5.92 2.39 1.53
CA ALA A 34 -7.16 2.04 0.85
C ALA A 34 -8.39 2.17 1.75
N VAL A 35 -8.32 1.68 3.00
CA VAL A 35 -9.41 1.83 3.97
C VAL A 35 -9.69 3.30 4.32
N VAL A 36 -8.65 4.11 4.49
CA VAL A 36 -8.78 5.55 4.75
C VAL A 36 -9.45 6.26 3.57
N PHE A 37 -9.02 6.00 2.33
CA PHE A 37 -9.66 6.59 1.16
C PHE A 37 -11.10 6.14 1.01
N PHE A 38 -11.37 4.86 1.22
CA PHE A 38 -12.71 4.31 1.17
C PHE A 38 -13.66 4.98 2.19
N ILE A 39 -13.26 5.04 3.47
CA ILE A 39 -14.06 5.68 4.53
C ILE A 39 -14.21 7.18 4.29
N SER A 40 -13.17 7.85 3.80
CA SER A 40 -13.20 9.29 3.51
C SER A 40 -14.22 9.60 2.41
N THR A 41 -14.22 8.82 1.33
CA THR A 41 -15.18 8.98 0.23
C THR A 41 -16.60 8.65 0.67
N PHE A 42 -16.80 7.58 1.43
CA PHE A 42 -18.11 7.25 1.99
C PHE A 42 -18.67 8.39 2.86
N SER A 43 -17.83 8.92 3.75
CA SER A 43 -18.19 10.01 4.65
C SER A 43 -18.50 11.28 3.86
N TYR A 44 -17.72 11.56 2.81
CA TYR A 44 -17.93 12.71 1.93
C TYR A 44 -19.24 12.59 1.15
N ASP A 45 -19.57 11.42 0.60
CA ASP A 45 -20.83 11.21 -0.12
C ASP A 45 -22.05 11.42 0.79
N LYS A 46 -22.01 10.86 2.02
CA LYS A 46 -23.08 11.09 3.01
C LYS A 46 -23.23 12.56 3.36
N PHE A 47 -22.13 13.27 3.55
CA PHE A 47 -22.14 14.71 3.79
C PHE A 47 -22.71 15.47 2.58
N ALA A 48 -22.23 15.17 1.36
CA ALA A 48 -22.64 15.83 0.13
C ALA A 48 -24.13 15.65 -0.13
N ASP A 49 -24.66 14.44 0.06
CA ASP A 49 -26.08 14.15 -0.10
C ASP A 49 -26.94 14.96 0.89
N GLN A 50 -26.53 15.08 2.15
CA GLN A 50 -27.25 15.89 3.14
C GLN A 50 -27.14 17.39 2.87
N ALA A 51 -25.95 17.85 2.50
CA ALA A 51 -25.68 19.25 2.21
C ALA A 51 -26.47 19.74 1.00
N LEU A 52 -26.50 18.98 -0.10
CA LEU A 52 -27.22 19.34 -1.32
C LEU A 52 -28.75 19.29 -1.17
N ASN A 53 -29.26 18.51 -0.22
CA ASN A 53 -30.68 18.49 0.12
C ASN A 53 -31.11 19.64 1.06
N THR A 54 -30.16 20.43 1.57
CA THR A 54 -30.44 21.58 2.43
C THR A 54 -30.65 22.84 1.58
N SER A 55 -31.83 23.47 1.68
CA SER A 55 -32.25 24.59 0.82
C SER A 55 -31.29 25.78 0.81
N VAL A 56 -30.71 26.12 1.97
CA VAL A 56 -29.75 27.22 2.11
C VAL A 56 -28.47 26.92 1.32
N ILE A 57 -27.98 25.68 1.36
CA ILE A 57 -26.75 25.26 0.68
C ILE A 57 -27.01 25.14 -0.84
N ASN A 58 -28.14 24.56 -1.24
CA ASN A 58 -28.49 24.36 -2.64
C ASN A 58 -28.81 25.68 -3.38
N SER A 59 -29.11 26.76 -2.64
CA SER A 59 -29.35 28.09 -3.24
C SER A 59 -28.09 28.80 -3.74
N SER A 60 -26.90 28.36 -3.31
CA SER A 60 -25.62 28.93 -3.73
C SER A 60 -24.98 28.07 -4.81
N ASN A 61 -24.94 28.60 -6.04
CA ASN A 61 -24.27 27.93 -7.16
C ASN A 61 -22.80 27.60 -6.85
N VAL A 62 -22.08 28.51 -6.19
CA VAL A 62 -20.67 28.29 -5.83
C VAL A 62 -20.53 27.11 -4.88
N THR A 63 -21.38 27.05 -3.84
CA THR A 63 -21.33 25.98 -2.84
C THR A 63 -21.69 24.63 -3.43
N LYS A 64 -22.72 24.59 -4.29
CA LYS A 64 -23.12 23.40 -5.01
C LYS A 64 -22.00 22.87 -5.91
N THR A 65 -21.41 23.73 -6.75
CA THR A 65 -20.31 23.35 -7.65
C THR A 65 -19.10 22.84 -6.85
N SER A 66 -18.75 23.45 -5.72
CA SER A 66 -17.64 22.97 -4.88
C SER A 66 -17.89 21.57 -4.29
N ILE A 67 -19.13 21.27 -3.89
CA ILE A 67 -19.50 19.95 -3.37
C ILE A 67 -19.45 18.90 -4.49
N GLU A 68 -20.00 19.22 -5.67
CA GLU A 68 -20.00 18.33 -6.83
C GLU A 68 -18.58 18.02 -7.32
N GLN A 69 -17.72 19.05 -7.45
CA GLN A 69 -16.30 18.87 -7.79
C GLN A 69 -15.54 18.04 -6.75
N GLY A 70 -15.89 18.17 -5.46
CA GLY A 70 -15.32 17.33 -4.41
C GLY A 70 -15.68 15.86 -4.59
N ARG A 71 -16.92 15.54 -5.01
CA ARG A 71 -17.33 14.15 -5.31
C ARG A 71 -16.53 13.60 -6.49
N GLU A 72 -16.42 14.34 -7.58
CA GLU A 72 -15.64 13.91 -8.75
C GLU A 72 -14.16 13.67 -8.41
N ASN A 73 -13.57 14.47 -7.51
CA ASN A 73 -12.18 14.29 -7.10
C ASN A 73 -11.98 13.04 -6.23
N THR A 74 -13.00 12.59 -5.49
CA THR A 74 -12.90 11.38 -4.66
C THR A 74 -12.77 10.09 -5.48
N GLU A 75 -13.27 10.07 -6.72
CA GLU A 75 -13.12 8.94 -7.65
C GLU A 75 -11.66 8.76 -8.08
N LYS A 76 -10.86 9.83 -8.07
CA LYS A 76 -9.43 9.76 -8.40
C LYS A 76 -8.62 9.00 -7.35
N PHE A 77 -9.15 8.82 -6.13
CA PHE A 77 -8.48 8.08 -5.06
C PHE A 77 -8.28 6.60 -5.41
N ASP A 78 -9.14 6.03 -6.25
CA ASP A 78 -9.01 4.65 -6.73
C ASP A 78 -7.66 4.42 -7.45
N TYR A 79 -7.29 5.36 -8.32
CA TYR A 79 -6.02 5.30 -9.06
C TYR A 79 -4.79 5.61 -8.20
N ILE A 80 -4.94 6.37 -7.11
CA ILE A 80 -3.81 6.68 -6.22
C ILE A 80 -3.25 5.42 -5.58
N ILE A 81 -4.09 4.43 -5.26
CA ILE A 81 -3.63 3.16 -4.69
C ILE A 81 -2.79 2.36 -5.70
N PHE A 82 -3.13 2.40 -7.00
CA PHE A 82 -2.27 1.80 -8.03
C PHE A 82 -0.91 2.47 -8.11
N VAL A 83 -0.87 3.81 -8.10
CA VAL A 83 0.39 4.57 -8.11
C VAL A 83 1.24 4.23 -6.89
N LEU A 84 0.60 4.14 -5.71
CA LEU A 84 1.26 3.81 -4.45
C LEU A 84 1.78 2.37 -4.44
N LEU A 85 1.03 1.41 -5.00
CA LEU A 85 1.49 0.03 -5.18
C LEU A 85 2.74 -0.02 -6.06
N ILE A 86 2.72 0.64 -7.23
CA ILE A 86 3.88 0.71 -8.13
C ILE A 86 5.08 1.36 -7.43
N ALA A 87 4.85 2.45 -6.69
CA ALA A 87 5.89 3.13 -5.94
C ALA A 87 6.55 2.21 -4.89
N PHE A 88 5.76 1.38 -4.18
CA PHE A 88 6.32 0.39 -3.26
C PHE A 88 7.09 -0.71 -3.97
N VAL A 89 6.64 -1.19 -5.13
CA VAL A 89 7.41 -2.16 -5.93
C VAL A 89 8.75 -1.58 -6.33
N LEU A 90 8.78 -0.35 -6.84
CA LEU A 90 10.02 0.33 -7.20
C LEU A 90 10.93 0.55 -5.99
N ALA A 91 10.35 0.93 -4.84
CA ALA A 91 11.10 1.08 -3.60
C ALA A 91 11.78 -0.22 -3.20
N ILE A 92 11.06 -1.35 -3.21
CA ILE A 92 11.59 -2.68 -2.89
C ILE A 92 12.69 -3.11 -3.88
N ILE A 93 12.54 -2.81 -5.17
CA ILE A 93 13.59 -3.09 -6.16
C ILE A 93 14.86 -2.29 -5.82
N ILE A 94 14.72 -1.01 -5.52
CA ILE A 94 15.85 -0.13 -5.20
C ILE A 94 16.52 -0.56 -3.89
N THR A 95 15.73 -0.81 -2.82
CA THR A 95 16.27 -1.21 -1.52
C THR A 95 16.89 -2.60 -1.58
N GLY A 96 16.22 -3.56 -2.22
CA GLY A 96 16.71 -4.93 -2.44
C GLY A 96 18.05 -4.96 -3.17
N TRP A 97 18.26 -4.13 -4.20
CA TRP A 97 19.54 -4.05 -4.93
C TRP A 97 20.70 -3.49 -4.09
N LEU A 98 20.41 -2.65 -3.09
CA LEU A 98 21.41 -2.05 -2.21
C LEU A 98 21.83 -3.00 -1.08
N VAL A 99 20.95 -3.93 -0.69
CA VAL A 99 21.22 -4.95 0.33
C VAL A 99 21.99 -6.11 -0.31
N GLY A 100 23.27 -6.27 0.05
CA GLY A 100 24.04 -7.45 -0.36
C GLY A 100 23.47 -8.70 0.32
N GLY A 101 22.96 -9.66 -0.45
CA GLY A 101 22.38 -10.89 0.07
C GLY A 101 23.41 -12.01 0.29
N ASN A 102 23.38 -12.67 1.45
CA ASN A 102 23.98 -13.99 1.62
C ASN A 102 22.92 -15.06 1.25
N PRO A 103 23.24 -16.06 0.41
CA PRO A 103 22.29 -17.09 -0.06
C PRO A 103 21.46 -17.76 1.04
N ILE A 104 22.00 -17.91 2.25
CA ILE A 104 21.28 -18.50 3.39
C ILE A 104 20.05 -17.64 3.79
N PHE A 105 20.12 -16.32 3.60
CA PHE A 105 18.99 -15.43 3.89
C PHE A 105 17.84 -15.58 2.89
N ALA A 106 18.05 -16.17 1.71
CA ALA A 106 16.97 -16.41 0.73
C ALA A 106 15.92 -17.37 1.29
N PHE A 107 16.35 -18.40 2.01
CA PHE A 107 15.45 -19.36 2.63
C PHE A 107 14.65 -18.72 3.78
N ILE A 108 15.30 -17.91 4.60
CA ILE A 108 14.63 -17.17 5.69
C ILE A 108 13.63 -16.17 5.11
N TYR A 109 14.02 -15.44 4.07
CA TYR A 109 13.15 -14.52 3.33
C TYR A 109 11.90 -15.23 2.84
N PHE A 110 12.06 -16.39 2.19
CA PHE A 110 10.96 -17.16 1.65
C PHE A 110 9.97 -17.60 2.74
N ILE A 111 10.46 -18.06 3.90
CA ILE A 111 9.60 -18.41 5.03
C ILE A 111 8.79 -17.19 5.50
N VAL A 112 9.44 -16.03 5.66
CA VAL A 112 8.74 -14.81 6.07
C VAL A 112 7.74 -14.37 5.00
N LEU A 113 8.08 -14.49 3.72
CA LEU A 113 7.16 -14.19 2.62
C LEU A 113 5.90 -15.06 2.68
N VAL A 114 6.04 -16.37 2.93
CA VAL A 114 4.88 -17.27 3.09
C VAL A 114 3.98 -16.81 4.23
N ILE A 115 4.57 -16.41 5.37
CA ILE A 115 3.81 -15.87 6.50
C ILE A 115 3.10 -14.57 6.10
N LEU A 116 3.78 -13.66 5.41
CA LEU A 116 3.21 -12.40 4.94
C LEU A 116 2.06 -12.62 3.95
N VAL A 117 2.17 -13.58 3.03
CA VAL A 117 1.08 -13.96 2.12
C VAL A 117 -0.12 -14.49 2.93
N ALA A 118 0.09 -15.33 3.94
CA ALA A 118 -0.99 -15.79 4.81
C ALA A 118 -1.66 -14.63 5.57
N VAL A 119 -0.89 -13.67 6.10
CA VAL A 119 -1.43 -12.47 6.76
C VAL A 119 -2.24 -11.61 5.78
N SER A 120 -1.75 -11.43 4.55
CA SER A 120 -2.47 -10.64 3.53
C SER A 120 -3.82 -11.26 3.14
N ALA A 121 -4.00 -12.57 3.32
CA ALA A 121 -5.31 -13.21 3.13
C ALA A 121 -6.32 -12.78 4.19
N ILE A 122 -5.87 -12.52 5.43
CA ILE A 122 -6.71 -11.97 6.50
C ILE A 122 -7.15 -10.55 6.13
N PHE A 123 -6.25 -9.74 5.58
CA PHE A 123 -6.59 -8.39 5.10
C PHE A 123 -7.58 -8.42 3.93
N SER A 124 -7.35 -9.30 2.95
CA SER A 124 -8.29 -9.49 1.84
C SER A 124 -9.68 -9.94 2.32
N PHE A 125 -9.74 -10.88 3.25
CA PHE A 125 -11.00 -11.29 3.87
C PHE A 125 -11.69 -10.16 4.63
N THR A 126 -10.91 -9.35 5.35
CA THR A 126 -11.42 -8.18 6.08
C THR A 126 -12.00 -7.15 5.13
N TRP A 127 -11.30 -6.87 4.03
CA TRP A 127 -11.80 -6.00 2.96
C TRP A 127 -13.12 -6.52 2.40
N ASN A 128 -13.17 -7.79 2.01
CA ASN A 128 -14.38 -8.40 1.47
C ASN A 128 -15.57 -8.33 2.43
N LYS A 129 -15.35 -8.52 3.73
CA LYS A 129 -16.40 -8.34 4.75
C LYS A 129 -16.91 -6.90 4.83
N LEU A 130 -16.00 -5.94 4.71
CA LEU A 130 -16.33 -4.52 4.76
C LEU A 130 -17.14 -4.10 3.52
N THR A 131 -16.72 -4.52 2.33
CA THR A 131 -17.34 -4.14 1.05
C THR A 131 -18.64 -4.88 0.76
N THR A 132 -18.83 -6.11 1.25
CA THR A 132 -20.08 -6.88 1.04
C THR A 132 -21.24 -6.44 1.94
N THR A 133 -20.99 -5.54 2.90
CA THR A 133 -22.06 -4.99 3.74
C THR A 133 -22.95 -4.07 2.91
N ALA A 134 -24.29 -4.17 3.08
CA ALA A 134 -25.26 -3.39 2.31
C ALA A 134 -25.06 -1.85 2.37
N LEU A 135 -24.39 -1.36 3.41
CA LEU A 135 -24.03 0.05 3.57
C LEU A 135 -22.94 0.54 2.61
N PHE A 136 -22.09 -0.37 2.14
CA PHE A 136 -20.82 -0.08 1.47
C PHE A 136 -20.73 -0.67 0.06
N GLY A 137 -21.49 -1.72 -0.24
CA GLY A 137 -21.37 -2.46 -1.50
C GLY A 137 -21.63 -1.65 -2.76
N THR A 138 -22.54 -0.68 -2.74
CA THR A 138 -22.80 0.18 -3.90
C THR A 138 -21.65 1.16 -4.15
N LEU A 139 -21.01 1.67 -3.09
CA LEU A 139 -19.89 2.61 -3.23
C LEU A 139 -18.67 1.98 -3.89
N VAL A 140 -18.40 0.72 -3.55
CA VAL A 140 -17.24 -0.02 -4.06
C VAL A 140 -17.38 -0.31 -5.55
N ALA A 141 -18.54 -0.80 -5.96
CA ALA A 141 -18.83 -1.13 -7.35
C ALA A 141 -18.75 0.10 -8.28
N ASP A 142 -19.19 1.27 -7.78
CA ASP A 142 -19.31 2.47 -8.60
C ASP A 142 -18.02 3.33 -8.60
N LYS A 143 -17.27 3.37 -7.50
CA LYS A 143 -16.14 4.33 -7.34
C LYS A 143 -14.78 3.70 -7.08
N PHE A 144 -14.72 2.43 -6.68
CA PHE A 144 -13.46 1.81 -6.26
C PHE A 144 -13.16 0.44 -6.89
N PRO A 145 -13.31 0.25 -8.21
CA PRO A 145 -13.04 -1.02 -8.85
C PRO A 145 -11.56 -1.43 -8.75
N ALA A 146 -10.61 -0.49 -8.80
CA ALA A 146 -9.19 -0.81 -8.71
C ALA A 146 -8.78 -1.27 -7.31
N ILE A 147 -9.17 -0.51 -6.29
CA ILE A 147 -8.89 -0.85 -4.89
C ILE A 147 -9.51 -2.20 -4.56
N ASP A 148 -10.74 -2.45 -5.01
CA ASP A 148 -11.40 -3.73 -4.79
C ASP A 148 -10.64 -4.88 -5.46
N PHE A 149 -10.22 -4.72 -6.71
CA PHE A 149 -9.43 -5.73 -7.40
C PHE A 149 -8.12 -6.06 -6.68
N ILE A 150 -7.41 -5.03 -6.19
CA ILE A 150 -6.13 -5.21 -5.48
C ILE A 150 -6.34 -5.89 -4.13
N LEU A 151 -7.28 -5.40 -3.31
CA LEU A 151 -7.48 -5.92 -1.95
C LEU A 151 -8.20 -7.27 -1.92
N SER A 152 -9.09 -7.53 -2.87
CA SER A 152 -9.71 -8.86 -3.03
C SER A 152 -8.71 -9.92 -3.50
N ASN A 153 -7.63 -9.51 -4.17
CA ASN A 153 -6.54 -10.39 -4.60
C ASN A 153 -5.23 -10.11 -3.87
N PHE A 154 -5.29 -9.52 -2.67
CA PHE A 154 -4.10 -9.01 -1.99
C PHE A 154 -2.99 -10.06 -1.78
N PRO A 155 -3.30 -11.33 -1.46
CA PRO A 155 -2.28 -12.37 -1.37
C PRO A 155 -1.47 -12.58 -2.65
N VAL A 156 -2.11 -12.45 -3.81
CA VAL A 156 -1.45 -12.60 -5.10
C VAL A 156 -0.49 -11.44 -5.33
N PHE A 157 -0.91 -10.20 -5.06
CA PHE A 157 -0.05 -9.03 -5.18
C PHE A 157 1.15 -9.11 -4.22
N ILE A 158 0.93 -9.43 -2.95
CA ILE A 158 2.02 -9.59 -1.97
C ILE A 158 2.98 -10.71 -2.38
N ALA A 159 2.47 -11.84 -2.89
CA ALA A 159 3.33 -12.90 -3.40
C ALA A 159 4.19 -12.42 -4.58
N ILE A 160 3.61 -11.76 -5.58
CA ILE A 160 4.33 -11.22 -6.74
C ILE A 160 5.42 -10.25 -6.30
N ILE A 161 5.07 -9.28 -5.44
CA ILE A 161 6.01 -8.26 -4.94
C ILE A 161 7.13 -8.93 -4.14
N GLY A 162 6.79 -9.92 -3.32
CA GLY A 162 7.79 -10.66 -2.54
C GLY A 162 8.74 -11.50 -3.39
N PHE A 163 8.24 -12.12 -4.46
CA PHE A 163 9.11 -12.83 -5.40
C PHE A 163 10.02 -11.87 -6.18
N ILE A 164 9.52 -10.68 -6.57
CA ILE A 164 10.34 -9.64 -7.19
C ILE A 164 11.45 -9.19 -6.22
N GLY A 165 11.11 -8.92 -4.96
CA GLY A 165 12.10 -8.55 -3.93
C GLY A 165 13.17 -9.63 -3.75
N LEU A 166 12.76 -10.89 -3.62
CA LEU A 166 13.68 -12.03 -3.53
C LEU A 166 14.61 -12.09 -4.75
N MET A 167 14.06 -12.01 -5.98
CA MET A 167 14.88 -12.04 -7.19
C MET A 167 15.92 -10.91 -7.22
N VAL A 168 15.53 -9.70 -6.87
CA VAL A 168 16.39 -8.52 -6.95
C VAL A 168 17.50 -8.57 -5.89
N MET A 169 17.18 -8.98 -4.66
CA MET A 169 18.14 -9.11 -3.57
C MET A 169 19.29 -10.09 -3.91
N PHE A 170 18.96 -11.19 -4.60
CA PHE A 170 19.92 -12.25 -4.91
C PHE A 170 20.49 -12.18 -6.34
N ALA A 171 20.03 -11.24 -7.19
CA ALA A 171 20.60 -11.04 -8.52
C ALA A 171 22.02 -10.45 -8.47
N LYS A 172 22.29 -9.52 -7.56
CA LYS A 172 23.57 -8.79 -7.50
C LYS A 172 24.78 -9.65 -7.14
N PRO A 173 24.74 -10.57 -6.14
CA PRO A 173 25.85 -11.47 -5.86
C PRO A 173 26.21 -12.40 -7.04
N ALA A 174 25.27 -12.69 -7.95
CA ALA A 174 25.50 -13.51 -9.13
C ALA A 174 26.20 -12.75 -10.28
N LEU A 175 26.08 -11.42 -10.32
CA LEU A 175 26.67 -10.57 -11.37
C LEU A 175 28.07 -10.03 -11.02
N GLN A 176 28.51 -10.22 -9.78
CA GLN A 176 29.83 -9.79 -9.28
C GLN A 176 30.82 -10.95 -9.10
N GLN A 177 30.42 -12.18 -9.47
CA GLN A 177 31.31 -13.33 -9.65
C GLN A 177 31.74 -13.42 -11.11
#